data_AF-X0ZZS8-F1
#
_entry.id   AF-X0ZZS8-F1
#
_cell.length_a   1.000
_cell.length_b   1.000
_cell.length_c   1.000
_cell.angle_alpha   90.00
_cell.angle_beta   90.00
_cell.angle_gamma   90.00
#
_symmetry.space_group_name_H-M   'P 1'
#
loop_
_entity.id
_entity.type
_entity.pdbx_description
1 polymer ?
#
loop_
_entity_poly.entity_id
_entity_poly.type
_entity_poly.pdbx_seq_one_letter_code
_entity_poly.pdbx_strand_id
1 'polypeptide(L)'
;MRLQPLPRFVFLSGILLIPVALALPAVSGDSRPAGHLEIPVEPPPEPVTREAQPRSPRAIVLRDLHRSVQVNVDLQQNNIVGDAANEPSIAIDPTNPDRMAIGWRQFDTVTSSFRQAGYAYTVDGGATWTFPG
;
A
#
# COMPACT_ATOMS: atom_id res chain seq x y z
N MET A 1 -67.99 -57.93 25.43
CA MET A 1 -68.66 -57.29 26.58
C MET A 1 -67.58 -56.77 27.53
N ARG A 2 -67.66 -55.50 27.92
CA ARG A 2 -66.77 -54.72 28.83
C ARG A 2 -65.42 -54.22 28.25
N LEU A 3 -65.48 -53.02 27.68
CA LEU A 3 -64.35 -52.09 27.55
C LEU A 3 -63.88 -51.69 28.95
N GLN A 4 -62.58 -51.79 29.23
CA GLN A 4 -61.97 -51.20 30.43
C GLN A 4 -61.38 -49.82 30.10
N PRO A 5 -61.50 -48.81 30.99
CA PRO A 5 -60.98 -47.47 30.73
C PRO A 5 -59.46 -47.42 30.92
N LEU A 6 -58.77 -46.75 29.99
CA LEU A 6 -57.33 -46.47 30.05
C LEU A 6 -56.99 -45.49 31.20
N PRO A 7 -55.85 -45.65 31.88
CA PRO A 7 -55.43 -44.75 32.95
C PRO A 7 -54.99 -43.39 32.37
N ARG A 8 -55.52 -42.31 32.93
CA ARG A 8 -55.10 -40.93 32.64
C ARG A 8 -53.72 -40.68 33.26
N PHE A 9 -52.69 -40.60 32.43
CA PHE A 9 -51.39 -40.07 32.84
C PHE A 9 -51.45 -38.53 32.82
N VAL A 10 -51.28 -37.91 33.99
CA VAL A 10 -51.12 -36.46 34.13
C VAL A 10 -49.66 -36.14 33.86
N PHE A 11 -49.37 -35.50 32.72
CA PHE A 11 -48.05 -34.95 32.43
C PHE A 11 -47.90 -33.60 33.16
N LEU A 12 -47.06 -33.55 34.19
CA LEU A 12 -46.56 -32.30 34.77
C LEU A 12 -45.53 -31.71 33.80
N SER A 13 -45.94 -30.68 33.05
CA SER A 13 -45.06 -29.92 32.17
C SER A 13 -44.17 -29.00 33.00
N GLY A 14 -42.89 -29.35 33.14
CA GLY A 14 -41.87 -28.47 33.71
C GLY A 14 -41.43 -27.44 32.67
N ILE A 15 -41.69 -26.15 32.91
CA ILE A 15 -41.19 -25.06 32.06
C ILE A 15 -39.68 -24.91 32.30
N LEU A 16 -38.87 -25.25 31.31
CA LEU A 16 -37.44 -25.02 31.31
C LEU A 16 -37.18 -23.56 30.89
N LEU A 17 -36.74 -22.71 31.83
CA LEU A 17 -36.29 -21.36 31.55
C LEU A 17 -34.88 -21.40 30.93
N ILE A 18 -34.80 -21.14 29.63
CA ILE A 18 -33.52 -20.93 28.93
C ILE A 18 -33.14 -19.46 29.08
N PRO A 19 -31.97 -19.10 29.63
CA PRO A 19 -31.54 -17.72 29.68
C PRO A 19 -31.22 -17.24 28.25
N VAL A 20 -31.95 -16.24 27.78
CA VAL A 20 -31.61 -15.53 26.55
C VAL A 20 -30.44 -14.61 26.86
N ALA A 21 -29.25 -14.94 26.35
CA ALA A 21 -28.11 -14.06 26.41
C ALA A 21 -28.35 -12.86 25.46
N LEU A 22 -28.44 -11.66 26.03
CA LEU A 22 -28.43 -10.40 25.27
C LEU A 22 -27.05 -10.23 24.63
N ALA A 23 -26.93 -10.54 23.34
CA ALA A 23 -25.74 -10.21 22.56
C ALA A 23 -25.71 -8.69 22.34
N LEU A 24 -24.74 -8.02 22.97
CA LEU A 24 -24.44 -6.62 22.66
C LEU A 24 -23.86 -6.54 21.23
N PRO A 25 -24.16 -5.49 20.45
CA PRO A 25 -23.51 -5.28 19.17
C PRO A 25 -22.01 -5.08 19.40
N ALA A 26 -21.19 -5.94 18.80
CA ALA A 26 -19.75 -5.73 18.77
C ALA A 26 -19.49 -4.46 17.94
N VAL A 27 -19.01 -3.40 18.59
CA VAL A 27 -18.40 -2.27 17.88
C VAL A 27 -17.15 -2.82 17.21
N SER A 28 -17.21 -3.00 15.89
CA SER A 28 -16.03 -3.25 15.07
C SER A 28 -15.21 -1.96 15.03
N GLY A 29 -14.42 -1.72 16.07
CA GLY A 29 -13.38 -0.70 16.04
C GLY A 29 -12.39 -1.09 14.95
N ASP A 30 -12.13 -0.20 14.02
CA ASP A 30 -11.11 -0.40 13.01
C ASP A 30 -9.74 -0.50 13.71
N SER A 31 -9.26 -1.72 13.90
CA SER A 31 -7.98 -2.01 14.56
C SER A 31 -6.80 -1.89 13.61
N ARG A 32 -7.01 -1.36 12.40
CA ARG A 32 -5.90 -1.06 11.49
C ARG A 32 -5.02 0.02 12.15
N PRO A 33 -3.70 -0.15 12.19
CA PRO A 33 -2.82 0.92 12.60
C PRO A 33 -3.13 2.14 11.73
N ALA A 34 -3.21 3.32 12.34
CA ALA A 34 -3.34 4.56 11.58
C ALA A 34 -2.26 4.57 10.50
N GLY A 35 -2.66 4.77 9.24
CA GLY A 35 -1.71 4.91 8.15
C GLY A 35 -0.69 6.01 8.45
N HIS A 36 0.48 5.97 7.82
CA HIS A 36 1.42 7.06 7.92
C HIS A 36 0.74 8.36 7.46
N LEU A 37 0.44 9.24 8.41
CA LEU A 37 -0.06 10.57 8.12
C LEU A 37 1.13 11.49 7.93
N GLU A 38 1.14 12.21 6.82
CA GLU A 38 2.15 13.24 6.58
C GLU A 38 1.82 14.46 7.42
N ILE A 39 2.63 14.71 8.44
CA ILE A 39 2.51 15.84 9.35
C ILE A 39 3.65 16.81 9.02
N PRO A 40 3.39 18.13 8.91
CA PRO A 40 4.45 19.12 8.77
C PRO A 40 5.46 19.01 9.91
N VAL A 41 6.76 19.03 9.57
CA VAL A 41 7.85 19.04 10.56
C VAL A 41 8.26 20.49 10.82
N GLU A 42 8.35 20.88 12.10
CA GLU A 42 8.81 22.21 12.51
C GLU A 42 10.11 22.14 13.34
N PRO A 43 11.18 22.86 12.95
CA PRO A 43 11.31 23.66 11.72
C PRO A 43 11.39 22.77 10.47
N PRO A 44 11.09 23.29 9.26
CA PRO A 44 11.18 22.51 8.04
C PRO A 44 12.63 22.03 7.84
N PRO A 45 12.83 20.79 7.36
CA PRO A 45 14.14 20.30 6.95
C PRO A 45 14.75 21.19 5.86
N GLU A 46 16.06 21.38 5.90
CA GLU A 46 16.78 22.09 4.83
C GLU A 46 16.60 21.36 3.48
N PRO A 47 16.25 22.09 2.41
CA PRO A 47 16.20 21.50 1.07
C PRO A 47 17.57 20.94 0.66
N VAL A 48 17.58 19.75 0.07
CA VAL A 48 18.79 19.16 -0.50
C VAL A 48 18.65 19.15 -2.01
N THR A 49 19.61 19.73 -2.72
CA THR A 49 19.63 19.67 -4.18
C THR A 49 20.09 18.29 -4.65
N ARG A 50 19.51 17.78 -5.74
CA ARG A 50 19.88 16.45 -6.25
C ARG A 50 21.33 16.37 -6.71
N GLU A 51 21.91 17.47 -7.14
CA GLU A 51 23.32 17.57 -7.54
C GLU A 51 24.25 17.34 -6.35
N ALA A 52 23.83 17.70 -5.13
CA ALA A 52 24.60 17.49 -3.91
C ALA A 52 24.48 16.05 -3.37
N GLN A 53 23.49 15.28 -3.83
CA GLN A 53 23.28 13.92 -3.33
C GLN A 53 24.35 12.96 -3.86
N PRO A 54 24.87 12.04 -3.04
CA PRO A 54 25.78 11.00 -3.52
C PRO A 54 25.11 10.10 -4.56
N ARG A 55 25.94 9.43 -5.37
CA ARG A 55 25.49 8.43 -6.34
C ARG A 55 25.96 7.05 -5.95
N SER A 56 25.17 6.05 -6.30
CA SER A 56 25.50 4.63 -6.16
C SER A 56 24.93 3.84 -7.34
N PRO A 57 25.36 2.58 -7.57
CA PRO A 57 24.74 1.75 -8.59
C PRO A 57 23.22 1.65 -8.38
N ARG A 58 22.42 1.78 -9.44
CA ARG A 58 20.97 1.59 -9.39
C ARG A 58 20.58 0.15 -9.02
N ALA A 59 19.42 0.00 -8.40
CA ALA A 59 18.86 -1.33 -8.17
C ALA A 59 18.38 -1.95 -9.48
N ILE A 60 18.86 -3.17 -9.76
CA ILE A 60 18.32 -4.07 -10.78
C ILE A 60 18.09 -5.41 -10.09
N VAL A 61 16.84 -5.85 -10.01
CA VAL A 61 16.44 -7.09 -9.33
C VAL A 61 15.88 -8.06 -10.36
N LEU A 62 16.46 -9.26 -10.40
CA LEU A 62 15.98 -10.36 -11.24
C LEU A 62 15.18 -11.36 -10.38
N ARG A 63 13.98 -11.71 -10.84
CA ARG A 63 13.12 -12.74 -10.24
C ARG A 63 12.53 -13.59 -11.36
N ASP A 64 13.05 -14.81 -11.53
CA ASP A 64 12.69 -15.70 -12.64
C ASP A 64 12.81 -14.99 -14.00
N LEU A 65 11.68 -14.83 -14.71
CA LEU A 65 11.59 -14.14 -15.99
C LEU A 65 11.35 -12.63 -15.86
N HIS A 66 11.23 -12.10 -14.64
CA HIS A 66 10.95 -10.69 -14.37
C HIS A 66 12.22 -9.93 -14.01
N ARG A 67 12.38 -8.74 -14.60
CA ARG A 67 13.44 -7.78 -14.27
C ARG A 67 12.81 -6.49 -13.76
N SER A 68 13.16 -6.10 -12.53
CA SER A 68 12.81 -4.81 -11.95
C SER A 68 13.99 -3.86 -12.10
N VAL A 69 13.74 -2.65 -12.60
CA VAL A 69 14.75 -1.60 -12.80
C VAL A 69 14.32 -0.36 -12.03
N GLN A 70 15.24 0.24 -11.28
CA GLN A 70 15.00 1.51 -10.62
C GLN A 70 14.84 2.65 -11.63
N VAL A 71 13.86 3.54 -11.39
CA VAL A 71 13.45 4.60 -12.34
C VAL A 71 13.86 6.01 -11.91
N ASN A 72 13.95 6.28 -10.60
CA ASN A 72 14.43 7.55 -10.03
C ASN A 72 15.97 7.55 -10.02
N VAL A 73 16.55 7.75 -11.20
CA VAL A 73 17.99 7.67 -11.44
C VAL A 73 18.53 8.96 -12.02
N ASP A 74 19.84 9.19 -11.91
CA ASP A 74 20.50 10.30 -12.59
C ASP A 74 20.68 10.05 -14.10
N LEU A 75 21.28 11.03 -14.79
CA LEU A 75 21.56 10.96 -16.23
C LEU A 75 22.47 9.78 -16.62
N GLN A 76 23.26 9.25 -15.69
CA GLN A 76 24.13 8.10 -15.88
C GLN A 76 23.48 6.78 -15.41
N GLN A 77 22.19 6.80 -15.10
CA GLN A 77 21.43 5.65 -14.59
C GLN A 77 21.86 5.20 -13.20
N ASN A 78 22.46 6.07 -12.38
CA ASN A 78 22.80 5.77 -11.01
C ASN A 78 21.66 6.09 -10.05
N ASN A 79 21.60 5.35 -8.94
CA ASN A 79 20.75 5.69 -7.81
C ASN A 79 21.18 7.04 -7.19
N ILE A 80 20.20 7.88 -6.90
CA ILE A 80 20.35 9.13 -6.17
C ILE A 80 20.19 8.82 -4.68
N VAL A 81 21.29 8.84 -3.92
CA VAL A 81 21.28 8.40 -2.53
C VAL A 81 20.51 9.38 -1.64
N GLY A 82 19.53 8.84 -0.90
CA GLY A 82 18.70 9.60 0.02
C GLY A 82 17.38 10.08 -0.59
N ASP A 83 17.21 10.00 -1.91
CA ASP A 83 15.94 10.26 -2.59
C ASP A 83 14.83 9.37 -2.00
N ALA A 84 13.70 9.99 -1.68
CA ALA A 84 12.58 9.35 -0.98
C ALA A 84 11.30 9.32 -1.82
N ALA A 85 11.46 9.13 -3.15
CA ALA A 85 10.36 8.89 -4.07
C ALA A 85 9.41 7.76 -3.61
N ASN A 86 8.10 8.00 -3.63
CA ASN A 86 7.09 7.02 -3.27
C ASN A 86 5.79 7.16 -4.09
N GLU A 87 4.90 6.16 -3.98
CA GLU A 87 3.59 6.12 -4.65
C GLU A 87 3.64 6.27 -6.19
N PRO A 88 4.30 5.36 -6.92
CA PRO A 88 4.42 5.46 -8.36
C PRO A 88 3.14 5.04 -9.09
N SER A 89 2.91 5.63 -10.28
CA SER A 89 1.94 5.21 -11.28
C SER A 89 2.59 5.22 -12.67
N ILE A 90 2.38 4.17 -13.46
CA ILE A 90 3.02 3.97 -14.77
C ILE A 90 1.99 3.84 -15.89
N ALA A 91 2.31 4.40 -17.05
CA ALA A 91 1.59 4.23 -18.31
C ALA A 91 2.52 3.66 -19.39
N ILE A 92 1.97 2.80 -20.25
CA ILE A 92 2.67 2.15 -21.36
C ILE A 92 1.92 2.49 -22.64
N ASP A 93 2.64 2.90 -23.69
CA ASP A 93 2.04 3.12 -25.00
C ASP A 93 1.65 1.77 -25.64
N PRO A 94 0.35 1.50 -25.89
CA PRO A 94 -0.07 0.22 -26.45
C PRO A 94 0.34 0.03 -27.91
N THR A 95 0.74 1.10 -28.61
CA THR A 95 1.21 1.05 -30.00
C THR A 95 2.73 0.90 -30.11
N ASN A 96 3.45 1.22 -29.03
CA ASN A 96 4.89 1.04 -28.91
C ASN A 96 5.29 0.81 -27.44
N PRO A 97 5.33 -0.46 -26.97
CA PRO A 97 5.66 -0.79 -25.59
C PRO A 97 7.06 -0.37 -25.13
N ASP A 98 7.96 0.02 -26.04
CA ASP A 98 9.25 0.61 -25.66
C ASP A 98 9.08 1.98 -25.00
N ARG A 99 7.93 2.64 -25.22
CA ARG A 99 7.61 3.95 -24.64
C ARG A 99 6.75 3.79 -23.40
N MET A 100 7.28 4.27 -22.28
CA MET A 100 6.58 4.25 -21.00
C MET A 100 6.85 5.57 -20.28
N ALA A 101 5.90 5.99 -19.44
CA ALA A 101 6.04 7.13 -18.54
C ALA A 101 5.62 6.71 -17.14
N ILE A 102 6.34 7.16 -16.13
CA ILE A 102 6.04 6.88 -14.73
C ILE A 102 6.12 8.18 -13.93
N GLY A 103 5.16 8.39 -13.04
CA GLY A 103 5.12 9.52 -12.11
C GLY A 103 5.00 9.03 -10.67
N TRP A 104 5.47 9.83 -9.72
CA TRP A 104 5.49 9.51 -8.28
C TRP A 104 5.47 10.77 -7.42
N ARG A 105 5.33 10.60 -6.11
CA ARG A 105 5.55 11.67 -5.13
C ARG A 105 7.02 11.80 -4.81
N GLN A 106 7.56 12.99 -5.03
CA GLN A 106 8.96 13.30 -4.85
C GLN A 106 9.20 13.96 -3.49
N PHE A 107 10.22 13.44 -2.80
CA PHE A 107 10.84 14.00 -1.61
C PHE A 107 12.36 13.90 -1.80
N ASP A 108 13.07 15.03 -1.76
CA ASP A 108 14.53 15.02 -2.01
C ASP A 108 15.29 14.18 -0.97
N THR A 109 14.79 14.13 0.27
CA THR A 109 15.32 13.27 1.33
C THR A 109 14.21 12.61 2.14
N VAL A 110 14.54 11.53 2.83
CA VAL A 110 13.64 10.87 3.80
C VAL A 110 13.21 11.77 4.97
N THR A 111 13.95 12.85 5.22
CA THR A 111 13.59 13.84 6.25
C THR A 111 12.74 14.97 5.69
N SER A 112 12.68 15.17 4.37
CA SER A 112 11.95 16.26 3.72
C SER A 112 10.44 16.16 3.95
N SER A 113 9.81 17.31 4.22
CA SER A 113 8.35 17.45 4.27
C SER A 113 7.77 18.16 3.04
N PHE A 114 8.63 18.55 2.08
CA PHE A 114 8.20 19.18 0.83
C PHE A 114 7.68 18.15 -0.16
N ARG A 115 6.51 18.42 -0.72
CA ARG A 115 5.85 17.53 -1.68
C ARG A 115 6.01 18.09 -3.08
N GLN A 116 6.67 17.33 -3.94
CA GLN A 116 6.78 17.62 -5.36
C GLN A 116 6.29 16.41 -6.16
N ALA A 117 6.04 16.60 -7.45
CA ALA A 117 5.82 15.50 -8.37
C ALA A 117 7.15 15.16 -9.05
N GLY A 118 7.49 13.87 -9.09
CA GLY A 118 8.59 13.36 -9.91
C GLY A 118 8.03 12.60 -11.11
N TYR A 119 8.77 12.58 -12.21
CA TYR A 119 8.43 11.78 -13.38
C TYR A 119 9.67 11.31 -14.13
N ALA A 120 9.54 10.18 -14.81
CA ALA A 120 10.53 9.71 -15.76
C ALA A 120 9.86 9.07 -16.97
N TYR A 121 10.61 8.97 -18.06
CA TYR A 121 10.17 8.29 -19.26
C TYR A 121 11.27 7.40 -19.82
N THR A 122 10.87 6.41 -20.61
CA THR A 122 11.74 5.48 -21.32
C THR A 122 11.30 5.36 -22.78
N VAL A 123 12.25 5.00 -23.63
CA VAL A 123 12.04 4.68 -25.06
C VAL A 123 12.70 3.35 -25.44
N ASP A 124 13.07 2.53 -24.44
CA ASP A 124 13.76 1.25 -24.61
C ASP A 124 13.15 0.13 -23.75
N GLY A 125 11.85 0.21 -23.48
CA GLY A 125 11.10 -0.81 -22.74
C GLY A 125 11.45 -0.86 -21.25
N GLY A 126 11.92 0.26 -20.69
CA GLY A 126 12.27 0.40 -19.27
C GLY A 126 13.66 -0.13 -18.92
N ALA A 127 14.54 -0.34 -19.90
CA ALA A 127 15.94 -0.70 -19.65
C ALA A 127 16.76 0.49 -19.14
N THR A 128 16.44 1.70 -19.61
CA THR A 128 16.93 2.99 -19.13
C THR A 128 15.79 3.99 -18.95
N TRP A 129 15.99 4.94 -18.04
CA TRP A 129 14.99 5.94 -17.68
C TRP A 129 15.61 7.33 -17.70
N THR A 130 14.90 8.28 -18.30
CA THR A 130 15.23 9.71 -18.26
C THR A 130 14.39 10.37 -17.19
N PHE A 131 15.04 10.87 -16.14
CA PHE A 131 14.45 11.65 -15.06
C PHE A 131 14.88 13.13 -15.18
N PRO A 132 14.00 14.05 -15.60
CA PRO A 132 14.41 15.42 -15.88
C PRO A 132 14.62 16.33 -14.66
N GLY A 133 14.01 16.04 -13.51
CA GLY A 133 13.85 17.05 -12.46
C GLY A 133 12.44 17.02 -11.89
#